data_AF-A0A2U0QR52-F1
#
_entry.id   AF-A0A2U0QR52-F1
#
_cell.length_a   1.000
_cell.length_b   1.000
_cell.length_c   1.000
_cell.angle_alpha   90.00
_cell.angle_beta   90.00
_cell.angle_gamma   90.00
#
_symmetry.space_group_name_H-M   'P 1'
#
loop_
_entity.id
_entity.type
_entity.pdbx_description
1 polymer ?
#
loop_
_entity_poly.entity_id
_entity_poly.type
_entity_poly.pdbx_seq_one_letter_code
_entity_poly.pdbx_strand_id
1 'polypeptide(L)'
;MKSKYNSVVKVRKQQLDKAESNLNQAKQRQLEHEKAYELSRQECESLGVLPKSGSIAELRSNLSMAQVGREALARAKEKVELSKKEMNHYQFLYQKAHLDYEKMKVLEAEEIKQKQKELAKAEEKFLDEIAISRFFKGEKDD
;
A
#
# COMPACT_ATOMS: atom_id res chain seq x y z
N MET A 1 -19.55 11.21 -18.57
CA MET A 1 -18.60 11.82 -19.53
C MET A 1 -17.25 11.13 -19.41
N LYS A 2 -16.59 10.78 -20.51
CA LYS A 2 -15.22 10.24 -20.46
C LYS A 2 -14.23 11.40 -20.25
N SER A 3 -13.48 11.37 -19.14
CA SER A 3 -12.35 12.27 -18.88
C SER A 3 -11.12 11.78 -19.65
N LYS A 4 -10.23 12.71 -20.03
CA LYS A 4 -8.93 12.36 -20.62
C LYS A 4 -8.02 11.65 -19.60
N TYR A 5 -8.29 11.85 -18.31
CA TYR A 5 -7.53 11.27 -17.19
C TYR A 5 -8.01 9.88 -16.78
N ASN A 6 -9.16 9.41 -17.26
CA ASN A 6 -9.78 8.17 -16.79
C ASN A 6 -8.86 6.93 -16.93
N SER A 7 -8.13 6.85 -18.06
CA SER A 7 -7.12 5.81 -18.28
C SER A 7 -5.95 5.90 -17.31
N VAL A 8 -5.48 7.12 -17.02
CA VAL A 8 -4.38 7.39 -16.10
C VAL A 8 -4.79 7.06 -14.67
N VAL A 9 -5.97 7.49 -14.23
CA VAL A 9 -6.53 7.18 -12.90
C VAL A 9 -6.63 5.68 -12.70
N LYS A 10 -7.10 4.93 -13.71
CA LYS A 10 -7.16 3.47 -13.66
C LYS A 10 -5.78 2.83 -13.48
N VAL A 11 -4.78 3.28 -14.23
CA VAL A 11 -3.39 2.78 -14.11
C VAL A 11 -2.82 3.13 -12.73
N ARG A 12 -3.05 4.34 -12.21
CA ARG A 12 -2.60 4.74 -10.87
C ARG A 12 -3.29 3.93 -9.77
N LYS A 13 -4.57 3.60 -9.93
CA LYS A 13 -5.29 2.72 -9.01
C LYS A 13 -4.66 1.33 -8.97
N GLN A 14 -4.37 0.75 -10.13
CA GLN A 14 -3.67 -0.55 -10.20
C GLN A 14 -2.28 -0.52 -9.55
N GLN A 15 -1.53 0.59 -9.71
CA GLN A 15 -0.25 0.78 -9.04
C GLN A 15 -0.40 0.87 -7.52
N LEU A 16 -1.42 1.58 -7.02
CA LEU A 16 -1.76 1.67 -5.61
C LEU A 16 -2.12 0.29 -5.04
N ASP A 17 -2.99 -0.46 -5.71
CA ASP A 17 -3.42 -1.79 -5.28
C ASP A 17 -2.24 -2.76 -5.21
N LYS A 18 -1.32 -2.68 -6.18
CA LYS A 18 -0.07 -3.47 -6.17
C LYS A 18 0.84 -3.06 -5.00
N ALA A 19 1.00 -1.76 -4.74
CA ALA A 19 1.80 -1.28 -3.62
C ALA A 19 1.22 -1.71 -2.27
N GLU A 20 -0.10 -1.69 -2.13
CA GLU A 20 -0.82 -2.17 -0.95
C GLU A 20 -0.61 -3.68 -0.74
N SER A 21 -0.76 -4.48 -1.79
CA SER A 21 -0.50 -5.93 -1.73
C SER A 21 0.93 -6.22 -1.29
N ASN A 22 1.92 -5.54 -1.85
CA ASN A 22 3.32 -5.71 -1.47
C ASN A 22 3.59 -5.32 -0.01
N LEU A 23 3.00 -4.21 0.45
CA LEU A 23 3.10 -3.78 1.85
C LEU A 23 2.50 -4.81 2.80
N ASN A 24 1.35 -5.39 2.46
CA ASN A 24 0.71 -6.42 3.27
C ASN A 24 1.55 -7.69 3.35
N GLN A 25 2.17 -8.11 2.23
CA GLN A 25 3.11 -9.23 2.24
C GLN A 25 4.34 -8.95 3.10
N ALA A 26 4.89 -7.73 3.05
CA ALA A 26 6.03 -7.34 3.88
C ALA A 26 5.69 -7.32 5.38
N LYS A 27 4.48 -6.84 5.74
CA LYS A 27 3.97 -6.91 7.12
C LYS A 27 3.82 -8.34 7.60
N GLN A 28 3.32 -9.24 6.76
CA GLN A 28 3.21 -10.65 7.10
C GLN A 28 4.59 -11.28 7.33
N ARG A 29 5.57 -11.03 6.44
CA ARG A 29 6.95 -11.50 6.62
C ARG A 29 7.57 -10.99 7.93
N GLN A 30 7.37 -9.71 8.25
CA GLN A 30 7.83 -9.14 9.52
C GLN A 30 7.28 -9.91 10.71
N LEU A 31 5.97 -10.16 10.73
CA LEU A 31 5.31 -10.87 11.81
C LEU A 31 5.78 -12.34 11.93
N GLU A 32 6.02 -13.00 10.81
CA GLU A 32 6.59 -14.36 10.78
C GLU A 32 8.03 -14.38 11.34
N HIS A 33 8.86 -13.41 10.98
CA HIS A 33 10.23 -13.30 11.50
C HIS A 33 10.26 -12.93 12.99
N GLU A 34 9.36 -12.07 13.47
CA GLU A 34 9.23 -11.76 14.89
C GLU A 34 8.83 -13.00 15.71
N LYS A 35 7.88 -13.79 15.20
CA LYS A 35 7.52 -15.08 15.82
C LYS A 35 8.69 -16.06 15.85
N ALA A 36 9.40 -16.19 14.73
CA ALA A 36 10.57 -17.07 14.65
C ALA A 36 11.67 -16.63 15.61
N TYR A 37 11.90 -15.32 15.75
CA TYR A 37 12.85 -14.77 16.71
C TYR A 37 12.47 -15.10 18.15
N GLU A 38 11.20 -14.94 18.52
CA GLU A 38 10.72 -15.28 19.86
C GLU A 38 10.87 -16.78 20.17
N LEU A 39 10.55 -17.65 19.20
CA LEU A 39 10.77 -19.10 19.34
C LEU A 39 12.27 -19.42 19.51
N SER A 40 13.14 -18.87 18.65
CA SER A 40 14.59 -19.05 18.79
C SER A 40 15.13 -18.51 20.10
N ARG A 41 14.52 -17.47 20.66
CA ARG A 41 14.88 -16.91 21.96
C ARG A 41 14.54 -17.90 23.08
N GLN A 42 13.34 -18.45 23.09
CA GLN A 42 12.91 -19.45 24.07
C GLN A 42 13.76 -20.73 24.00
N GLU A 43 14.09 -21.19 22.78
CA GLU A 43 15.01 -22.30 22.57
C GLU A 43 16.43 -22.00 23.08
N CYS A 44 16.95 -20.80 22.80
CA CYS A 44 18.27 -20.40 23.29
C CYS A 44 18.31 -20.29 24.83
N GLU A 45 17.24 -19.81 25.46
CA GLU A 45 17.11 -19.73 26.92
C GLU A 45 17.07 -21.13 27.55
N SER A 46 16.37 -22.09 26.93
CA SER A 46 16.34 -23.48 27.42
C SER A 46 17.69 -24.20 27.28
N LEU A 47 18.41 -23.96 26.18
CA LEU A 47 19.75 -24.52 25.94
C LEU A 47 20.85 -23.86 26.78
N GLY A 48 20.60 -22.65 27.32
CA GLY A 48 21.54 -21.91 28.15
C GLY A 48 21.73 -22.47 29.56
N VAL A 49 20.88 -23.40 30.00
CA VAL A 49 20.96 -24.03 31.32
C VAL A 49 22.04 -25.11 31.31
N LEU A 50 23.19 -24.83 31.94
CA LEU A 50 24.25 -25.82 32.09
C LEU A 50 23.89 -26.88 33.14
N PRO A 51 24.26 -28.15 32.90
CA PRO A 51 24.04 -29.21 33.88
C PRO A 51 24.90 -28.96 35.12
N LYS A 52 24.32 -29.16 36.31
CA LYS A 52 25.02 -28.98 37.61
C LYS A 52 25.92 -30.17 37.98
N SER A 53 25.76 -31.29 37.29
CA SER A 53 26.52 -32.53 37.45
C SER A 53 26.53 -33.30 36.12
N GLY A 54 27.54 -34.16 35.92
CA GLY A 54 27.68 -34.94 34.69
C GLY A 54 29.14 -35.12 34.28
N SER A 55 29.35 -35.70 33.10
CA SER A 55 30.67 -35.88 32.51
C SER A 55 31.16 -34.62 31.77
N ILE A 56 32.48 -34.49 31.63
CA ILE A 56 33.10 -33.39 30.85
C ILE A 56 32.64 -33.44 29.37
N ALA A 57 32.35 -34.63 28.84
CA ALA A 57 31.86 -34.79 27.48
C ALA A 57 30.46 -34.17 27.30
N GLU A 58 29.54 -34.41 28.26
CA GLU A 58 28.20 -33.81 28.27
C GLU A 58 28.27 -32.28 28.40
N LEU A 59 29.17 -31.77 29.26
CA LEU A 59 29.39 -30.33 29.40
C LEU A 59 29.82 -29.68 28.07
N ARG A 60 30.78 -30.29 27.36
CA ARG A 60 31.23 -29.80 26.04
C ARG A 60 30.12 -29.83 25.00
N SER A 61 29.33 -30.90 24.97
CA SER A 61 28.17 -31.00 24.06
C SER A 61 27.16 -29.89 24.32
N ASN A 62 26.79 -29.66 25.59
CA ASN A 62 25.83 -28.63 25.97
C ASN A 62 26.33 -27.21 25.66
N LEU A 63 27.63 -26.93 25.88
CA LEU A 63 28.23 -25.66 25.49
C LEU A 63 28.17 -25.43 23.97
N SER A 64 28.43 -26.47 23.18
CA SER A 64 28.31 -26.41 21.72
C SER A 64 26.86 -26.12 21.29
N MET A 65 25.88 -26.81 21.89
CA MET A 65 24.47 -26.57 21.60
C MET A 65 24.03 -25.16 21.98
N ALA A 66 24.46 -24.66 23.15
CA ALA A 66 24.18 -23.30 23.58
C ALA A 66 24.79 -22.26 22.62
N GLN A 67 25.98 -22.52 22.07
CA GLN A 67 26.56 -21.67 21.03
C GLN A 67 25.72 -21.66 19.76
N VAL A 68 25.31 -22.84 19.27
CA VAL A 68 24.43 -22.95 18.09
C VAL A 68 23.11 -22.19 18.30
N GLY A 69 22.52 -22.30 19.49
CA GLY A 69 21.31 -21.55 19.87
C GLY A 69 21.52 -20.04 19.83
N ARG A 70 22.64 -19.53 20.37
CA ARG A 70 22.99 -18.10 20.30
C ARG A 70 23.16 -17.61 18.86
N GLU A 71 23.80 -18.40 18.01
CA GLU A 71 23.98 -18.06 16.60
C GLU A 71 22.65 -18.08 15.83
N ALA A 72 21.77 -19.05 16.13
CA ALA A 72 20.43 -19.11 15.55
C ALA A 72 19.60 -17.88 15.94
N LEU A 73 19.64 -17.49 17.22
CA LEU A 73 18.98 -16.29 17.73
C LEU A 73 19.51 -15.02 17.04
N ALA A 74 20.83 -14.90 16.87
CA ALA A 74 21.43 -13.77 16.18
C ALA A 74 20.96 -13.66 14.72
N ARG A 75 20.93 -14.78 13.98
CA ARG A 75 20.41 -14.83 12.61
C ARG A 75 18.92 -14.48 12.54
N ALA A 76 18.12 -14.95 13.50
CA ALA A 76 16.70 -14.63 13.56
C ALA A 76 16.49 -13.11 13.79
N LYS A 77 17.31 -12.50 14.66
CA LYS A 77 17.29 -11.05 14.89
C LYS A 77 17.63 -10.25 13.63
N GLU A 78 18.67 -10.68 12.89
CA GLU A 78 19.03 -10.03 11.62
C GLU A 78 17.88 -10.08 10.61
N LYS A 79 17.17 -11.21 10.51
CA LYS A 79 15.99 -11.33 9.64
C LYS A 79 14.89 -10.33 10.03
N VAL A 80 14.59 -10.18 11.31
CA VAL A 80 13.62 -9.19 11.82
C VAL A 80 14.01 -7.76 11.43
N GLU A 81 15.28 -7.40 11.59
CA GLU A 81 15.75 -6.06 11.22
C GLU A 81 15.72 -5.83 9.71
N LEU A 82 16.03 -6.84 8.90
CA LEU A 82 15.94 -6.76 7.44
C LEU A 82 14.50 -6.61 6.97
N SER A 83 13.57 -7.43 7.47
CA SER A 83 12.16 -7.32 7.10
C SER A 83 11.52 -6.03 7.59
N LYS A 84 12.01 -5.44 8.70
CA LYS A 84 11.54 -4.13 9.17
C LYS A 84 11.96 -3.01 8.21
N LYS A 85 13.18 -3.05 7.71
CA LYS A 85 13.65 -2.13 6.65
C LYS A 85 12.86 -2.31 5.36
N GLU A 86 12.59 -3.55 4.98
CA GLU A 86 11.76 -3.88 3.82
C GLU A 86 10.32 -3.33 3.97
N MET A 87 9.70 -3.53 5.12
CA MET A 87 8.36 -3.00 5.43
C MET A 87 8.33 -1.47 5.31
N ASN A 88 9.33 -0.78 5.86
CA ASN A 88 9.44 0.68 5.76
C ASN A 88 9.58 1.14 4.31
N HIS A 89 10.33 0.41 3.48
CA HIS A 89 10.47 0.69 2.06
C HIS A 89 9.11 0.58 1.33
N TYR A 90 8.38 -0.51 1.54
CA TYR A 90 7.05 -0.66 0.93
C TYR A 90 6.02 0.33 1.46
N GLN A 91 6.12 0.73 2.73
CA GLN A 91 5.27 1.77 3.30
C GLN A 91 5.47 3.11 2.58
N PHE A 92 6.72 3.47 2.28
CA PHE A 92 7.05 4.66 1.50
C PHE A 92 6.49 4.56 0.06
N LEU A 93 6.67 3.40 -0.61
CA LEU A 93 6.15 3.19 -1.96
C LEU A 93 4.62 3.29 -2.00
N TYR A 94 3.92 2.74 -1.01
CA TYR A 94 2.47 2.87 -0.87
C TYR A 94 2.04 4.33 -0.71
N GLN A 95 2.69 5.09 0.18
CA GLN A 95 2.37 6.51 0.38
C GLN A 95 2.56 7.32 -0.91
N LYS A 96 3.63 7.06 -1.65
CA LYS A 96 3.87 7.71 -2.95
C LYS A 96 2.78 7.35 -3.97
N ALA A 97 2.46 6.07 -4.12
CA ALA A 97 1.43 5.62 -5.05
C ALA A 97 0.04 6.17 -4.69
N HIS A 98 -0.27 6.27 -3.39
CA HIS A 98 -1.51 6.84 -2.89
C HIS A 98 -1.61 8.33 -3.23
N LEU A 99 -0.55 9.10 -2.99
CA LEU A 99 -0.51 10.52 -3.34
C LEU A 99 -0.69 10.74 -4.84
N ASP A 100 -0.02 9.94 -5.68
CA ASP A 100 -0.13 10.05 -7.14
C ASP A 100 -1.53 9.70 -7.64
N TYR A 101 -2.19 8.70 -7.04
CA TYR A 101 -3.57 8.35 -7.35
C TYR A 101 -4.55 9.48 -6.98
N GLU A 102 -4.44 10.04 -5.78
CA GLU A 102 -5.32 11.13 -5.34
C GLU A 102 -5.14 12.39 -6.17
N LYS A 103 -3.90 12.76 -6.54
CA LYS A 103 -3.65 13.87 -7.46
C LYS A 103 -4.39 13.70 -8.79
N MET A 104 -4.32 12.51 -9.39
CA MET A 104 -4.97 12.24 -10.67
C MET A 104 -6.50 12.24 -10.55
N LYS A 105 -7.03 11.74 -9.43
CA LYS A 105 -8.46 11.75 -9.14
C LYS A 105 -9.02 13.18 -9.02
N VAL A 106 -8.27 14.08 -8.40
CA VAL A 106 -8.63 15.50 -8.31
C VAL A 106 -8.67 16.13 -9.70
N LEU A 107 -7.64 15.90 -10.53
CA LEU A 107 -7.59 16.43 -11.91
C LEU A 107 -8.76 15.92 -12.77
N GLU A 108 -9.12 14.63 -12.64
CA GLU A 108 -10.29 14.07 -13.30
C GLU A 108 -11.58 14.77 -12.86
N ALA A 109 -11.75 15.00 -11.55
CA ALA A 109 -12.94 15.66 -11.01
C ALA A 109 -13.06 17.12 -11.50
N GLU A 110 -11.95 17.85 -11.57
CA GLU A 110 -11.91 19.21 -12.10
C GLU A 110 -12.30 19.26 -13.58
N GLU A 111 -11.78 18.34 -14.40
CA GLU A 111 -12.12 18.27 -15.83
C GLU A 111 -13.62 17.95 -16.03
N ILE A 112 -14.17 17.03 -15.25
CA ILE A 112 -15.60 16.69 -15.30
C ILE A 112 -16.45 17.91 -14.92
N LYS A 113 -16.07 18.64 -13.87
CA LYS A 113 -16.78 19.85 -13.43
C LYS A 113 -16.75 20.95 -14.49
N GLN A 114 -15.63 21.14 -15.18
CA GLN A 114 -15.52 22.11 -16.29
C GLN A 114 -16.45 21.72 -17.44
N LYS A 115 -16.40 20.46 -17.86
CA LYS A 115 -17.26 19.90 -18.91
C LYS A 115 -18.75 20.02 -18.59
N GLN A 116 -19.16 19.80 -17.35
CA GLN A 116 -20.54 20.00 -16.90
C GLN A 116 -20.98 21.46 -17.03
N LYS A 117 -20.10 22.41 -16.67
CA LYS A 117 -20.38 23.84 -16.83
C LYS A 117 -20.50 24.25 -18.31
N GLU A 118 -19.68 23.69 -19.18
CA GLU A 118 -19.75 23.94 -20.62
C GLU A 118 -21.05 23.41 -21.22
N LEU A 119 -21.46 22.20 -20.84
CA LEU A 119 -22.76 21.64 -21.24
C LEU A 119 -23.94 22.49 -20.78
N ALA A 120 -23.96 22.88 -19.50
CA ALA A 120 -25.04 23.72 -18.96
C ALA A 120 -25.16 25.06 -19.71
N LYS A 121 -24.03 25.70 -20.05
CA LYS A 121 -24.01 26.92 -20.86
C LYS A 121 -24.48 26.70 -22.29
N ALA A 122 -24.17 25.54 -22.89
CA ALA A 122 -24.62 25.19 -24.23
C ALA A 122 -26.14 24.91 -24.25
N GLU A 123 -26.65 24.24 -23.22
CA GLU A 123 -28.09 24.00 -23.02
C GLU A 123 -28.86 25.31 -22.82
N GLU A 124 -28.35 26.22 -21.99
CA GLU A 124 -28.93 27.56 -21.79
C GLU A 124 -29.04 28.35 -23.11
N LYS A 125 -27.93 28.44 -23.87
CA LYS A 125 -27.93 29.10 -25.18
C LYS A 125 -28.91 28.47 -26.16
N PHE A 126 -28.99 27.14 -26.18
CA PHE A 126 -29.90 26.43 -27.06
C PHE A 126 -31.37 26.70 -26.70
N LEU A 127 -31.69 26.78 -25.40
CA LEU A 127 -33.03 27.14 -24.94
C LEU A 127 -33.38 28.58 -25.32
N ASP A 128 -32.44 29.52 -25.18
CA ASP A 128 -32.61 30.91 -25.60
C ASP A 128 -32.87 31.01 -27.12
N GLU A 129 -32.09 30.30 -27.94
CA GLU A 129 -32.28 30.24 -29.40
C GLU A 129 -33.65 29.66 -29.78
N ILE A 130 -34.12 28.61 -29.06
CA ILE A 130 -35.47 28.07 -29.23
C ILE A 130 -36.54 29.10 -28.86
N ALA A 131 -36.37 29.81 -27.75
CA ALA A 131 -37.32 30.82 -27.30
C ALA A 131 -37.43 31.96 -28.31
N ILE A 132 -36.30 32.48 -28.79
CA ILE A 132 -36.22 33.50 -29.84
C ILE A 132 -36.91 33.01 -31.12
N SER A 133 -36.56 31.83 -31.62
CA SER A 133 -37.15 31.30 -32.86
C SER A 133 -38.66 31.07 -32.76
N ARG A 134 -39.18 30.68 -31.59
CA ARG A 134 -40.63 30.58 -31.34
C ARG A 134 -41.30 31.95 -31.30
N PHE A 135 -40.71 32.92 -30.61
CA PHE A 135 -41.23 34.28 -30.52
C PHE A 135 -41.37 34.91 -31.91
N PHE A 136 -40.30 34.86 -32.72
CA PHE A 136 -40.31 35.42 -34.08
C PHE A 136 -41.16 34.64 -35.09
N LYS A 137 -41.52 33.38 -34.82
CA LYS A 137 -42.49 32.63 -35.65
C LYS A 137 -43.94 33.01 -35.34
N GLY A 138 -44.24 33.45 -34.12
CA GLY A 138 -45.58 33.90 -33.72
C GLY A 138 -45.99 35.25 -34.31
N GLU A 139 -45.03 36.13 -34.62
CA GLU A 139 -45.32 37.46 -35.20
C GLU A 139 -45.64 37.45 -36.72
N LYS A 140 -45.59 36.30 -37.39
CA LYS A 140 -45.86 36.20 -38.84
C LYS A 140 -47.27 35.76 -39.22
N ASP A 141 -48.09 35.38 -38.25
CA ASP A 141 -49.45 34.87 -38.48
C ASP A 141 -50.56 35.85 -38.02
N ASP A 142 -50.23 37.13 -37.78
CA ASP A 142 -51.19 38.25 -37.62
C ASP A 142 -51.19 39.19 -38.84
#